data_AF-A0A3D8LB16-F1
#
_entry.id   AF-A0A3D8LB16-F1
#
_cell.length_a   1.000
_cell.length_b   1.000
_cell.length_c   1.000
_cell.angle_alpha   90.00
_cell.angle_beta   90.00
_cell.angle_gamma   90.00
#
_symmetry.space_group_name_H-M   'P 1'
#
loop_
_entity.id
_entity.type
_entity.pdbx_description
1 polymer ?
#
loop_
_entity_poly.entity_id
_entity_poly.type
_entity_poly.pdbx_seq_one_letter_code
_entity_poly.pdbx_strand_id
1 'polypeptide(L)' 'MKDTQSLKSSLVNILKDPSEIELLMQNPGKYGMDLYKGLSVKDKQYVAFAAAAGFIAYGIYLSRQK' A
#
# COMPACT_ATOMS: atom_id res chain seq x y z
N MET A 1 -30.79 -6.35 8.84
CA MET A 1 -29.51 -5.96 9.48
C MET A 1 -28.46 -6.05 8.37
N LYS A 2 -27.81 -4.94 8.00
CA LYS A 2 -26.86 -4.92 6.88
C LYS A 2 -25.60 -5.65 7.31
N ASP A 3 -25.30 -6.74 6.62
CA ASP A 3 -24.09 -7.53 6.83
C ASP A 3 -22.87 -6.62 6.74
N THR A 4 -22.20 -6.45 7.87
CA THR A 4 -20.90 -5.83 7.98
C THR A 4 -19.92 -6.76 7.26
N GLN A 5 -19.85 -6.65 5.93
CA GLN A 5 -18.77 -7.27 5.17
C GLN A 5 -17.48 -6.71 5.74
N SER A 6 -16.80 -7.55 6.53
CA SER A 6 -15.41 -7.36 6.89
C SER A 6 -14.64 -7.21 5.59
N LEU A 7 -14.38 -5.96 5.19
CA LEU A 7 -13.50 -5.60 4.11
C LEU A 7 -12.10 -6.07 4.51
N LYS A 8 -11.83 -7.37 4.35
CA LYS A 8 -10.48 -7.91 4.27
C LYS A 8 -9.91 -7.45 2.94
N SER A 9 -9.68 -6.15 2.80
CA SER A 9 -8.98 -5.61 1.65
C SER A 9 -7.53 -6.02 1.81
N SER A 10 -7.17 -7.12 1.16
CA SER A 10 -5.78 -7.57 1.06
C SER A 10 -5.14 -6.81 -0.10
N LEU A 11 -3.83 -6.56 -0.03
CA LEU A 11 -3.06 -6.00 -1.16
C LEU A 11 -3.33 -6.73 -2.48
N VAL A 12 -3.66 -8.02 -2.38
CA VAL A 12 -4.04 -8.88 -3.51
C VAL A 12 -5.28 -8.39 -4.26
N ASN A 13 -6.24 -7.72 -3.62
CA ASN A 13 -7.43 -7.22 -4.31
C ASN A 13 -7.14 -6.01 -5.19
N ILE A 14 -6.22 -5.14 -4.77
CA ILE A 14 -5.75 -4.00 -5.58
C ILE A 14 -4.96 -4.48 -6.80
N LEU A 15 -4.23 -5.61 -6.66
CA LEU A 15 -3.57 -6.25 -7.79
C LEU A 15 -4.56 -6.94 -8.75
N LYS A 16 -5.74 -7.30 -8.27
CA LYS A 16 -6.79 -7.94 -9.07
C LYS A 16 -7.65 -6.93 -9.81
N ASP A 17 -7.87 -5.76 -9.23
CA ASP A 17 -8.63 -4.68 -9.84
C ASP A 17 -7.76 -3.43 -10.05
N PRO A 18 -7.15 -3.28 -11.24
CA PRO A 18 -6.26 -2.17 -11.54
C PRO A 18 -6.98 -0.81 -11.55
N SER A 19 -8.32 -0.77 -11.56
CA SER A 19 -9.07 0.48 -11.44
C SER A 19 -8.93 1.15 -10.07
N GLU A 20 -8.68 0.37 -9.00
CA GLU A 20 -8.37 0.92 -7.67
C GLU A 20 -7.01 1.64 -7.65
N ILE A 21 -6.08 1.22 -8.52
CA ILE A 21 -4.78 1.88 -8.69
C ILE A 21 -4.96 3.26 -9.33
N GLU A 22 -5.92 3.42 -10.24
CA GLU A 22 -6.20 4.71 -10.88
C GLU A 22 -6.70 5.74 -9.86
N LEU A 23 -7.59 5.32 -8.95
CA LEU A 23 -8.04 6.16 -7.84
C LEU A 23 -6.90 6.52 -6.88
N LEU A 24 -6.01 5.56 -6.60
CA LEU A 24 -4.80 5.79 -5.83
C LEU A 24 -3.87 6.83 -6.50
N MET A 25 -3.72 6.78 -7.81
CA MET A 25 -2.89 7.72 -8.56
C MET A 25 -3.48 9.14 -8.57
N GLN A 26 -4.80 9.28 -8.67
CA GLN A 26 -5.46 10.58 -8.67
C GLN A 26 -5.43 11.25 -7.29
N ASN A 27 -5.48 10.49 -6.20
CA ASN A 27 -5.47 11.04 -4.85
C ASN A 27 -4.71 10.15 -3.83
N PRO A 28 -3.38 10.08 -3.93
CA PRO A 28 -2.57 9.11 -3.19
C PRO A 28 -2.63 9.32 -1.68
N GLY A 29 -2.76 10.58 -1.23
CA GLY A 29 -2.82 10.90 0.20
C GLY A 29 -4.09 10.39 0.89
N LYS A 30 -5.24 10.42 0.20
CA LYS A 30 -6.51 9.97 0.78
C LYS A 30 -6.70 8.47 0.56
N TYR A 31 -6.61 8.03 -0.69
CA TYR A 31 -6.81 6.62 -1.04
C TYR A 31 -5.72 5.71 -0.47
N GLY A 32 -4.46 6.15 -0.47
CA GLY A 32 -3.37 5.36 0.11
C GLY A 32 -3.55 5.16 1.62
N MET A 33 -4.08 6.16 2.32
CA MET A 33 -4.31 6.06 3.76
C MET A 33 -5.53 5.20 4.09
N ASP A 34 -6.60 5.30 3.31
CA ASP A 34 -7.80 4.46 3.49
C ASP A 34 -7.50 2.99 3.15
N LEU A 35 -6.70 2.76 2.11
CA LEU A 35 -6.20 1.45 1.72
C LEU A 35 -5.29 0.89 2.82
N TYR A 36 -4.30 1.66 3.30
CA TYR A 36 -3.46 1.24 4.41
C TYR A 36 -4.26 0.92 5.67
N LYS A 37 -5.28 1.71 6.01
CA LYS A 37 -6.16 1.44 7.17
C LYS A 37 -6.94 0.14 6.99
N GLY A 38 -7.44 -0.13 5.79
CA GLY A 38 -8.20 -1.33 5.43
C GLY A 38 -7.38 -2.63 5.36
N LEU A 39 -6.04 -2.52 5.31
CA LEU A 39 -5.16 -3.67 5.30
C LEU A 39 -5.19 -4.46 6.62
N SER A 40 -5.03 -5.78 6.49
CA SER A 40 -4.77 -6.66 7.62
C SER A 40 -3.44 -6.31 8.32
N VAL A 41 -3.27 -6.71 9.58
CA VAL A 41 -2.02 -6.45 10.34
C VAL A 41 -0.79 -7.03 9.62
N LYS A 42 -0.93 -8.21 8.99
CA LYS A 42 0.14 -8.83 8.21
C LYS A 42 0.49 -8.00 6.98
N ASP A 43 -0.50 -7.53 6.24
CA ASP A 43 -0.26 -6.73 5.04
C ASP A 43 0.35 -5.36 5.38
N LYS A 44 -0.05 -4.75 6.50
CA LYS A 44 0.59 -3.53 7.03
C LYS A 44 2.07 -3.75 7.32
N GLN A 45 2.44 -4.90 7.89
CA GLN A 45 3.84 -5.25 8.11
C GLN A 45 4.60 -5.36 6.78
N TYR A 46 4.03 -6.01 5.76
CA TYR A 46 4.65 -6.09 4.43
C TYR A 46 4.88 -4.72 3.80
N VAL A 47 3.90 -3.80 3.89
CA VAL A 47 4.06 -2.42 3.40
C VAL A 47 5.19 -1.71 4.15
N ALA A 48 5.27 -1.86 5.47
CA ALA A 48 6.33 -1.25 6.27
C ALA A 48 7.72 -1.80 5.92
N PHE A 49 7.85 -3.12 5.71
CA PHE A 49 9.11 -3.73 5.27
C PHE A 49 9.50 -3.29 3.87
N ALA A 50 8.55 -3.23 2.94
CA ALA A 50 8.79 -2.74 1.59
C ALA A 50 9.24 -1.26 1.58
N ALA A 51 8.61 -0.42 2.40
CA ALA A 51 9.02 0.97 2.57
C ALA A 51 10.44 1.07 3.11
N ALA A 52 10.78 0.32 4.17
CA ALA A 52 12.13 0.29 4.73
C ALA A 52 13.19 -0.17 3.72
N ALA A 53 12.92 -1.26 2.99
CA ALA A 53 13.80 -1.75 1.94
C ALA A 53 13.98 -0.71 0.82
N GLY A 54 12.91 -0.03 0.42
CA GLY A 54 12.94 1.07 -0.55
C GLY A 54 13.82 2.23 -0.09
N PHE A 55 13.72 2.63 1.17
CA PHE A 55 14.58 3.68 1.73
C PHE A 55 16.05 3.27 1.77
N ILE A 56 16.36 2.02 2.14
CA ILE A 56 17.73 1.50 2.13
C ILE A 56 18.29 1.50 0.70
N ALA A 57 17.52 0.97 -0.26
CA ALA A 57 17.92 0.93 -1.66
C ALA A 57 18.13 2.33 -2.24
N TYR A 58 17.25 3.28 -1.93
CA TYR A 58 17.39 4.68 -2.34
C TYR A 58 18.63 5.35 -1.70
N GLY A 59 18.90 5.07 -0.42
CA GLY A 59 20.10 5.55 0.26
C GLY A 59 21.38 5.04 -0.39
N ILE A 60 21.43 3.75 -0.73
CA ILE A 60 22.55 3.16 -1.48
C ILE A 60 22.68 3.78 -2.87
N TYR A 61 21.57 3.94 -3.60
CA TYR A 61 21.57 4.57 -4.92
C TYR A 61 22.14 5.99 -4.89
N LEU A 62 21.67 6.81 -3.95
CA LEU A 62 22.15 8.18 -3.77
C LEU A 62 23.64 8.22 -3.41
N SER A 63 24.12 7.27 -2.60
CA SER A 63 25.54 7.15 -2.27
C SER A 63 26.43 6.75 -3.46
N ARG A 64 25.86 6.12 -4.50
CA ARG A 64 26.58 5.73 -5.72
C ARG A 64 26.53 6.80 -6.82
N GLN A 65 25.64 7.78 -6.70
CA GLN A 65 25.58 8.94 -7.61
C GLN A 65 26.54 10.07 -7.22
N LYS A 66 27.11 10.03 -6.02
CA LYS A 66 28.24 10.87 -5.60
C LYS A 66 29.56 10.22 -6.00
#